data_AF-A0A8T6WDM5-F1
#
_entry.id   AF-A0A8T6WDM5-F1
#
_cell.length_a   1.000
_cell.length_b   1.000
_cell.length_c   1.000
_cell.angle_alpha   90.00
_cell.angle_beta   90.00
_cell.angle_gamma   90.00
#
_symmetry.space_group_name_H-M   'P 1'
#
loop_
_entity.id
_entity.type
_entity.pdbx_description
1 polymer ?
#
loop_
_entity_poly.entity_id
_entity_poly.type
_entity_poly.pdbx_seq_one_letter_code
_entity_poly.pdbx_strand_id
1 'polypeptide(L)'
;KGNRGLIYYLDFSKNLREYLFSNHFYVKYEKDISKLEEGILNIPGISCMYTFALITGAELIVEELDEHYIRSLKDFEKVLEKIFPDLKFTGKLIVEKPVRINKKTHGYGVMLSGGVDSTHLYTKMRHVKPELYTIIGGTIPVTNRNLIHRLKKNIEYFTKKEGVNGNFIETNIGRVLNEGLLTARYGRNFPQPDPTWWGKVNHGFVQLSICAPLTFMNEVAHIFMATSSSLYPDGAHPKILDTLY
;
A
#
# COMPACT_ATOMS: atom_id res chain seq x y z
N LYS A 1 -0.13 24.33 12.98
CA LYS A 1 0.34 24.01 11.61
C LYS A 1 0.07 22.54 11.39
N GLY A 2 -0.65 22.16 10.34
CA GLY A 2 -1.01 20.76 10.10
C GLY A 2 0.18 19.89 9.70
N ASN A 3 0.13 18.59 10.04
CA ASN A 3 1.11 17.61 9.57
C ASN A 3 0.53 16.86 8.36
N ARG A 4 1.24 16.88 7.24
CA ARG A 4 0.84 16.21 6.00
C ARG A 4 1.78 15.07 5.60
N GLY A 5 2.78 14.78 6.42
CA GLY A 5 3.82 13.82 6.09
C GLY A 5 4.14 12.89 7.26
N LEU A 6 4.44 11.65 6.92
CA LEU A 6 4.97 10.64 7.81
C LEU A 6 6.35 10.27 7.31
N ILE A 7 7.32 10.23 8.22
CA ILE A 7 8.68 9.74 7.96
C ILE A 7 8.94 8.67 9.00
N TYR A 8 9.22 7.47 8.53
CA TYR A 8 9.58 6.32 9.35
C TYR A 8 11.06 6.09 9.21
N TYR A 9 11.77 6.08 10.33
CA TYR A 9 13.18 5.71 10.37
C TYR A 9 13.25 4.23 10.74
N LEU A 10 13.90 3.46 9.87
CA LEU A 10 14.05 2.02 10.02
C LEU A 10 15.33 1.75 10.81
N ASP A 11 15.17 1.19 12.00
CA ASP A 11 16.25 0.53 12.73
C ASP A 11 16.23 -0.96 12.42
N PHE A 12 17.37 -1.52 12.02
CA PHE A 12 17.44 -2.91 11.54
C PHE A 12 18.81 -3.54 11.79
N SER A 13 18.79 -4.85 11.98
CA SER A 13 19.99 -5.66 12.18
C SER A 13 20.93 -5.63 10.96
N LYS A 14 22.24 -5.67 11.20
CA LYS A 14 23.28 -5.53 10.16
C LYS A 14 23.12 -6.53 9.00
N ASN A 15 22.65 -7.74 9.28
CA ASN A 15 22.43 -8.79 8.28
C ASN A 15 21.31 -8.46 7.28
N LEU A 16 20.40 -7.54 7.61
CA LEU A 16 19.32 -7.12 6.71
C LEU A 16 19.75 -6.01 5.75
N ARG A 17 20.88 -5.33 6.02
CA ARG A 17 21.30 -4.10 5.33
C ARG A 17 21.31 -4.20 3.80
N GLU A 18 21.72 -5.33 3.24
CA GLU A 18 21.81 -5.51 1.78
C GLU A 18 20.45 -5.42 1.07
N TYR A 19 19.36 -5.65 1.81
CA TYR A 19 18.00 -5.56 1.30
C TYR A 19 17.40 -4.15 1.37
N LEU A 20 18.09 -3.18 1.95
CA LEU A 20 17.59 -1.81 2.10
C LEU A 20 18.46 -0.82 1.33
N PHE A 21 17.84 -0.12 0.38
CA PHE A 21 18.45 1.05 -0.26
C PHE A 21 18.33 2.31 0.58
N SER A 22 17.34 2.35 1.48
CA SER A 22 17.08 3.47 2.37
C SER A 22 16.81 2.98 3.78
N ASN A 23 17.26 3.76 4.77
CA ASN A 23 16.87 3.58 6.18
C ASN A 23 15.65 4.43 6.55
N HIS A 24 14.99 5.06 5.59
CA HIS A 24 13.78 5.82 5.83
C HIS A 24 12.76 5.60 4.72
N PHE A 25 11.51 5.51 5.14
CA PHE A 25 10.32 5.47 4.31
C PHE A 25 9.50 6.73 4.60
N TYR A 26 8.91 7.35 3.57
CA TYR A 26 8.00 8.46 3.78
C TYR A 26 6.72 8.28 2.98
N VAL A 27 5.67 8.90 3.52
CA VAL A 27 4.40 9.11 2.82
C VAL A 27 3.94 10.54 3.08
N LYS A 28 3.52 11.23 2.03
CA LYS A 28 3.01 12.59 2.07
C LYS A 28 1.63 12.64 1.46
N TYR A 29 0.73 13.28 2.20
CA TYR A 29 -0.68 13.45 1.85
C TYR A 29 -0.97 14.92 1.50
N GLU A 30 -2.10 15.16 0.86
CA GLU A 30 -2.57 16.53 0.58
C GLU A 30 -3.35 17.16 1.74
N LYS A 31 -3.92 16.30 2.59
CA LYS A 31 -4.71 16.67 3.78
C LYS A 31 -3.87 16.59 5.05
N ASP A 32 -4.28 17.36 6.06
CA ASP A 32 -3.67 17.33 7.39
C ASP A 32 -4.11 16.09 8.16
N ILE A 33 -3.17 15.21 8.44
CA ILE A 33 -3.36 13.91 9.11
C ILE A 33 -3.01 13.98 10.61
N SER A 34 -2.65 15.15 11.14
CA SER A 34 -2.17 15.30 12.53
C SER A 34 -3.16 14.91 13.62
N LYS A 35 -4.44 14.78 13.30
CA LYS A 35 -5.51 14.41 14.24
C LYS A 35 -5.84 12.92 14.27
N LEU A 36 -5.19 12.12 13.43
CA LEU A 36 -5.43 10.68 13.39
C LEU A 36 -4.68 9.99 14.52
N GLU A 37 -5.23 8.87 15.02
CA GLU A 37 -4.53 8.08 16.03
C GLU A 37 -3.25 7.45 15.45
N GLU A 38 -2.24 7.26 16.30
CA GLU A 38 -0.95 6.71 15.91
C GLU A 38 -1.09 5.30 15.32
N GLY A 39 -2.01 4.48 15.86
CA GLY A 39 -2.32 3.16 15.30
C GLY A 39 -2.74 3.18 13.81
N ILE A 40 -3.38 4.25 13.32
CA ILE A 40 -3.67 4.43 11.88
C ILE A 40 -2.45 5.00 11.16
N LEU A 41 -1.78 5.98 11.78
CA LEU A 41 -0.60 6.60 11.20
C LEU A 41 0.56 5.62 11.02
N ASN A 42 0.63 4.52 11.77
CA ASN A 42 1.69 3.52 11.63
C ASN A 42 1.44 2.51 10.50
N ILE A 43 0.20 2.38 10.00
CA ILE A 43 -0.17 1.41 8.95
C ILE A 43 0.72 1.50 7.69
N PRO A 44 0.98 2.69 7.11
CA PRO A 44 1.84 2.77 5.93
C PRO A 44 3.26 2.25 6.21
N GLY A 45 3.84 2.62 7.35
CA GLY A 45 5.18 2.19 7.75
C GLY A 45 5.29 0.67 7.91
N ILE A 46 4.30 0.07 8.55
CA ILE A 46 4.21 -1.39 8.71
C ILE A 46 4.09 -2.06 7.35
N SER A 47 3.18 -1.60 6.51
CA SER A 47 2.96 -2.21 5.19
C SER A 47 4.22 -2.23 4.33
N CYS A 48 5.04 -1.17 4.38
CA CYS A 48 6.30 -1.07 3.63
C CYS A 48 7.28 -2.21 3.96
N MET A 49 7.28 -2.69 5.20
CA MET A 49 8.28 -3.63 5.71
C MET A 49 7.72 -5.01 6.03
N TYR A 50 6.40 -5.17 6.10
CA TYR A 50 5.77 -6.38 6.63
C TYR A 50 6.07 -7.64 5.82
N THR A 51 5.82 -7.60 4.51
CA THR A 51 6.12 -8.72 3.60
C THR A 51 7.62 -9.05 3.53
N PHE A 52 8.47 -8.02 3.65
CA PHE A 52 9.92 -8.19 3.75
C PHE A 52 10.30 -8.92 5.05
N ALA A 53 9.72 -8.53 6.18
CA ALA A 53 9.95 -9.20 7.45
C ALA A 53 9.50 -10.66 7.38
N LEU A 54 8.31 -10.91 6.84
CA LEU A 54 7.76 -12.25 6.65
C LEU A 54 8.71 -13.17 5.88
N ILE A 55 9.20 -12.74 4.71
CA ILE A 55 10.04 -13.61 3.87
C ILE A 55 11.46 -13.78 4.41
N THR A 56 11.98 -12.79 5.13
CA THR A 56 13.33 -12.86 5.72
C THR A 56 13.38 -13.54 7.08
N GLY A 57 12.23 -13.80 7.70
CA GLY A 57 12.17 -14.31 9.07
C GLY A 57 12.44 -13.25 10.13
N ALA A 58 12.44 -11.96 9.76
CA ALA A 58 12.71 -10.87 10.69
C ALA A 58 11.50 -10.57 11.58
N GLU A 59 11.77 -10.00 12.74
CA GLU A 59 10.77 -9.40 13.62
C GLU A 59 10.58 -7.94 13.23
N LEU A 60 9.34 -7.55 12.95
CA LEU A 60 8.93 -6.17 12.71
C LEU A 60 8.23 -5.67 13.97
N ILE A 61 8.75 -4.61 14.58
CA ILE A 61 8.29 -4.10 15.87
C ILE A 61 7.64 -2.73 15.67
N VAL A 62 6.50 -2.51 16.31
CA VAL A 62 5.82 -1.21 16.36
C VAL A 62 5.17 -1.01 17.72
N GLU A 63 5.21 0.23 18.20
CA GLU A 63 4.60 0.59 19.49
C GLU A 63 3.08 0.43 19.42
N GLU A 64 2.41 1.19 18.55
CA GLU A 64 0.95 1.21 18.44
C GLU A 64 0.47 0.82 17.03
N LEU A 65 -0.53 -0.06 16.95
CA LEU A 65 -1.17 -0.42 15.67
C LEU A 65 -2.65 -0.77 15.87
N ASP A 66 -3.47 -0.41 14.88
CA ASP A 66 -4.89 -0.71 14.91
C ASP A 66 -5.19 -2.23 14.91
N GLU A 67 -6.09 -2.65 15.81
CA GLU A 67 -6.51 -4.03 15.97
C GLU A 67 -7.17 -4.63 14.72
N HIS A 68 -7.94 -3.84 13.96
CA HIS A 68 -8.55 -4.34 12.73
C HIS A 68 -7.47 -4.58 11.67
N TYR A 69 -6.51 -3.67 11.53
CA TYR A 69 -5.38 -3.88 10.64
C TYR A 69 -4.54 -5.11 11.06
N ILE A 70 -4.27 -5.31 12.35
CA ILE A 70 -3.59 -6.53 12.84
C ILE A 70 -4.33 -7.81 12.43
N ARG A 71 -5.67 -7.82 12.50
CA ARG A 71 -6.49 -8.96 12.05
C ARG A 71 -6.39 -9.15 10.53
N SER A 72 -6.50 -8.07 9.76
CA SER A 72 -6.31 -8.09 8.31
C SER A 72 -4.96 -8.65 7.89
N LEU A 73 -3.88 -8.30 8.60
CA LEU A 73 -2.54 -8.82 8.35
C LEU A 73 -2.44 -10.35 8.53
N LYS A 74 -3.12 -10.91 9.55
CA LYS A 74 -3.19 -12.38 9.75
C LYS A 74 -3.95 -13.09 8.63
N ASP A 75 -5.01 -12.48 8.12
CA ASP A 75 -5.75 -13.06 7.00
C ASP A 75 -4.98 -12.92 5.69
N PHE A 76 -4.28 -11.80 5.50
CA PHE A 76 -3.34 -11.57 4.41
C PHE A 76 -2.24 -12.64 4.38
N GLU A 77 -1.57 -12.92 5.52
CA GLU A 77 -0.55 -13.98 5.64
C GLU A 77 -1.09 -15.33 5.15
N LYS A 78 -2.26 -15.77 5.64
CA LYS A 78 -2.87 -17.04 5.24
C LYS A 78 -3.17 -17.11 3.75
N VAL A 79 -3.57 -15.99 3.13
CA VAL A 79 -3.82 -15.95 1.69
C VAL A 79 -2.50 -15.98 0.92
N LEU A 80 -1.48 -15.26 1.39
CA LEU A 80 -0.16 -15.23 0.77
C LEU A 80 0.48 -16.62 0.77
N GLU A 81 0.41 -17.36 1.87
CA GLU A 81 0.88 -18.76 1.98
C GLU A 81 0.15 -19.70 1.02
N LYS A 82 -1.17 -19.51 0.83
CA LYS A 82 -1.95 -20.30 -0.13
C LYS A 82 -1.58 -20.00 -1.58
N ILE A 83 -1.26 -18.74 -1.87
CA ILE A 83 -0.91 -18.29 -3.22
C ILE A 83 0.53 -18.69 -3.57
N PHE A 84 1.44 -18.67 -2.59
CA PHE A 84 2.86 -18.98 -2.77
C PHE A 84 3.30 -20.12 -1.82
N PRO A 85 2.81 -21.36 -2.03
CA PRO A 85 3.06 -22.48 -1.10
C PRO A 85 4.54 -22.90 -1.02
N ASP A 86 5.34 -22.58 -2.03
CA ASP A 86 6.78 -22.88 -2.08
C ASP A 86 7.63 -21.84 -1.31
N LEU A 87 7.03 -20.75 -0.84
CA LEU A 87 7.69 -19.75 -0.02
C LEU A 87 7.41 -20.00 1.47
N LYS A 88 8.43 -19.74 2.29
CA LYS A 88 8.32 -19.80 3.75
C LYS A 88 8.27 -18.40 4.33
N PHE A 89 7.09 -17.99 4.77
CA PHE A 89 6.89 -16.76 5.52
C PHE A 89 7.04 -17.08 7.01
N THR A 90 8.12 -16.61 7.62
CA THR A 90 8.50 -16.97 9.02
C THR A 90 8.70 -15.77 9.92
N GLY A 91 8.70 -14.57 9.36
CA GLY A 91 8.77 -13.32 10.12
C GLY A 91 7.54 -13.09 10.99
N LYS A 92 7.64 -12.11 11.87
CA LYS A 92 6.59 -11.81 12.85
C LYS A 92 6.41 -10.32 13.01
N LEU A 93 5.17 -9.91 13.20
CA LEU A 93 4.83 -8.57 13.68
C LEU A 93 4.66 -8.60 15.21
N ILE A 94 5.39 -7.73 15.89
CA ILE A 94 5.29 -7.48 17.33
C ILE A 94 4.67 -6.09 17.49
N VAL A 95 3.46 -6.07 18.05
CA VAL A 95 2.75 -4.82 18.40
C VAL A 95 2.72 -4.71 19.91
N GLU A 96 3.35 -3.67 20.46
CA GLU A 96 3.44 -3.48 21.92
C GLU A 96 2.10 -3.06 22.52
N LYS A 97 1.36 -2.23 21.78
CA LYS A 97 0.08 -1.64 22.17
C LYS A 97 -0.94 -1.74 21.02
N PRO A 98 -1.62 -2.88 20.87
CA PRO A 98 -2.78 -2.97 20.00
C PRO A 98 -3.87 -2.00 20.48
N VAL A 99 -4.39 -1.18 19.57
CA VAL A 99 -5.47 -0.22 19.88
C VAL A 99 -6.68 -0.49 19.01
N ARG A 100 -7.87 -0.45 19.62
CA ARG A 100 -9.11 -0.58 18.86
C ARG A 100 -9.62 0.79 18.46
N ILE A 101 -9.50 1.10 17.16
CA ILE A 101 -9.92 2.38 16.62
C ILE A 101 -11.26 2.18 15.90
N ASN A 102 -12.34 2.66 16.52
CA ASN A 102 -13.68 2.55 15.94
C ASN A 102 -14.05 3.87 15.26
N LYS A 103 -14.21 3.83 13.94
CA LYS A 103 -14.81 4.93 13.18
C LYS A 103 -15.90 4.39 12.28
N LYS A 104 -17.04 5.09 12.24
CA LYS A 104 -18.10 4.77 11.27
C LYS A 104 -17.62 5.19 9.89
N THR A 105 -17.55 4.25 8.98
CA THR A 105 -17.22 4.46 7.57
C THR A 105 -18.42 4.09 6.71
N HIS A 106 -18.56 4.74 5.55
CA HIS A 106 -19.68 4.50 4.63
C HIS A 106 -19.35 4.83 3.16
N GLY A 107 -18.24 5.52 2.90
CA GLY A 107 -17.86 5.95 1.56
C GLY A 107 -17.17 4.85 0.74
N TYR A 108 -17.01 5.11 -0.55
CA TYR A 108 -16.28 4.25 -1.47
C TYR A 108 -15.07 4.99 -2.02
N GLY A 109 -13.95 4.28 -2.17
CA GLY A 109 -12.72 4.77 -2.76
C GLY A 109 -12.37 4.02 -4.03
N VAL A 110 -11.74 4.68 -4.99
CA VAL A 110 -11.16 4.03 -6.18
C VAL A 110 -9.71 4.45 -6.34
N MET A 111 -8.82 3.48 -6.48
CA MET A 111 -7.45 3.74 -6.89
C MET A 111 -7.39 4.09 -8.38
N LEU A 112 -6.96 5.31 -8.68
CA LEU A 112 -6.87 5.83 -10.04
C LEU A 112 -5.41 6.06 -10.42
N SER A 113 -4.91 5.34 -11.42
CA SER A 113 -3.56 5.53 -11.95
C SER A 113 -3.52 6.41 -13.20
N GLY A 114 -4.70 6.70 -13.79
CA GLY A 114 -4.83 7.31 -15.11
C GLY A 114 -4.70 6.31 -16.27
N GLY A 115 -4.50 5.01 -15.97
CA GLY A 115 -4.54 3.94 -16.95
C GLY A 115 -5.97 3.51 -17.30
N VAL A 116 -6.11 2.75 -18.39
CA VAL A 116 -7.40 2.28 -18.93
C VAL A 116 -8.19 1.47 -17.89
N ASP A 117 -7.55 0.52 -17.20
CA ASP A 117 -8.24 -0.36 -16.24
C ASP A 117 -8.79 0.41 -15.05
N SER A 118 -7.99 1.32 -14.47
CA SER A 118 -8.43 2.16 -13.36
C SER A 118 -9.55 3.12 -13.76
N THR A 119 -9.54 3.59 -15.02
CA THR A 119 -10.59 4.44 -15.57
C THR A 119 -11.88 3.66 -15.79
N HIS A 120 -11.79 2.42 -16.30
CA HIS A 120 -12.94 1.52 -16.45
C HIS A 120 -13.57 1.16 -15.11
N LEU A 121 -12.76 0.84 -14.09
CA LEU A 121 -13.23 0.61 -12.73
C LEU A 121 -14.00 1.84 -12.22
N TYR A 122 -13.44 3.04 -12.39
CA TYR A 122 -14.15 4.27 -12.04
C TYR A 122 -15.49 4.36 -12.76
N THR A 123 -15.57 4.09 -14.07
CA THR A 123 -16.84 4.17 -14.82
C THR A 123 -17.92 3.28 -14.21
N LYS A 124 -17.56 2.07 -13.75
CA LYS A 124 -18.49 1.18 -13.04
C LYS A 124 -18.95 1.76 -11.69
N MET A 125 -18.03 2.40 -10.97
CA MET A 125 -18.27 2.98 -9.64
C MET A 125 -18.83 4.41 -9.68
N ARG A 126 -18.93 5.03 -10.86
CA ARG A 126 -19.30 6.45 -11.03
C ARG A 126 -20.57 6.85 -10.30
N HIS A 127 -21.54 5.95 -10.25
CA HIS A 127 -22.85 6.17 -9.63
C HIS A 127 -22.78 6.40 -8.10
N VAL A 128 -21.77 5.86 -7.41
CA VAL A 128 -21.58 6.08 -5.96
C VAL A 128 -20.68 7.27 -5.63
N LYS A 129 -20.21 8.02 -6.64
CA LYS A 129 -19.32 9.19 -6.50
C LYS A 129 -18.11 8.91 -5.57
N PRO A 130 -17.24 7.95 -5.92
CA PRO A 130 -16.15 7.53 -5.04
C PRO A 130 -15.10 8.62 -4.86
N GLU A 131 -14.42 8.60 -3.71
CA GLU A 131 -13.16 9.31 -3.50
C GLU A 131 -12.07 8.66 -4.37
N LEU A 132 -11.29 9.46 -5.12
CA LEU A 132 -10.22 8.93 -5.96
C LEU A 132 -8.87 9.03 -5.25
N TYR A 133 -8.06 7.98 -5.37
CA TYR A 133 -6.75 7.88 -4.72
C TYR A 133 -5.66 7.58 -5.74
N THR A 134 -4.63 8.43 -5.77
CA THR A 134 -3.52 8.32 -6.73
C THR A 134 -2.19 8.29 -5.98
N ILE A 135 -1.44 7.20 -6.12
CA ILE A 135 -0.12 7.06 -5.50
C ILE A 135 0.99 7.42 -6.48
N ILE A 136 1.91 8.28 -6.05
CA ILE A 136 3.10 8.72 -6.76
C ILE A 136 4.33 8.18 -6.02
N GLY A 137 5.26 7.55 -6.74
CA GLY A 137 6.50 7.00 -6.17
C GLY A 137 6.55 5.48 -6.00
N GLY A 138 5.45 4.78 -6.33
CA GLY A 138 5.47 3.35 -6.64
C GLY A 138 5.88 3.13 -8.09
N THR A 139 4.89 3.04 -8.99
CA THR A 139 5.11 2.81 -10.43
C THR A 139 5.77 3.98 -11.15
N ILE A 140 5.48 5.22 -10.74
CA ILE A 140 6.08 6.43 -11.31
C ILE A 140 7.12 6.96 -10.33
N PRO A 141 8.41 6.99 -10.68
CA PRO A 141 9.45 7.53 -9.82
C PRO A 141 9.19 9.01 -9.48
N VAL A 142 9.34 9.38 -8.21
CA VAL A 142 9.17 10.76 -7.72
C VAL A 142 10.09 11.78 -8.41
N THR A 143 11.18 11.32 -9.04
CA THR A 143 12.12 12.15 -9.79
C THR A 143 11.57 12.60 -11.14
N ASN A 144 10.57 11.92 -11.70
CA ASN A 144 9.98 12.27 -13.00
C ASN A 144 8.93 13.37 -12.88
N ARG A 145 9.37 14.59 -12.54
CA ARG A 145 8.50 15.75 -12.27
C ARG A 145 7.56 16.08 -13.43
N ASN A 146 8.01 15.92 -14.67
CA ASN A 146 7.20 16.19 -15.86
C ASN A 146 6.03 15.21 -15.99
N LEU A 147 6.29 13.91 -15.81
CA LEU A 147 5.24 12.90 -15.84
C LEU A 147 4.25 13.09 -14.69
N ILE A 148 4.76 13.37 -13.48
CA ILE A 148 3.93 13.65 -12.30
C ILE A 148 3.04 14.87 -12.53
N HIS A 149 3.60 15.96 -13.06
CA HIS A 149 2.83 17.17 -13.35
C HIS A 149 1.70 16.90 -14.36
N ARG A 150 1.99 16.17 -15.44
CA ARG A 150 0.98 15.77 -16.44
C ARG A 150 -0.10 14.87 -15.83
N LEU A 151 0.29 13.88 -15.04
CA LEU A 151 -0.62 12.98 -14.33
C LEU A 151 -1.57 13.77 -13.42
N LYS A 152 -1.01 14.65 -12.56
CA LYS A 152 -1.80 15.49 -11.65
C LYS A 152 -2.80 16.35 -12.42
N LYS A 153 -2.35 17.07 -13.44
CA LYS A 153 -3.21 17.91 -14.28
C LYS A 153 -4.35 17.11 -14.93
N ASN A 154 -4.07 15.92 -15.44
CA ASN A 154 -5.08 15.07 -16.07
C ASN A 154 -6.11 14.58 -15.05
N ILE A 155 -5.66 14.15 -13.87
CA ILE A 155 -6.55 13.67 -12.81
C ILE A 155 -7.36 14.82 -12.21
N GLU A 156 -6.78 15.99 -12.00
CA GLU A 156 -7.49 17.19 -11.54
C GLU A 156 -8.56 17.66 -12.54
N TYR A 157 -8.26 17.61 -13.83
CA TYR A 157 -9.25 17.87 -14.87
C TYR A 157 -10.39 16.84 -14.83
N PHE A 158 -10.04 15.56 -14.68
CA PHE A 158 -10.99 14.47 -14.59
C PHE A 158 -11.92 14.60 -13.37
N THR A 159 -11.37 14.81 -12.17
CA THR A 159 -12.13 14.96 -10.93
C THR A 159 -13.06 16.16 -10.99
N LYS A 160 -12.61 17.29 -11.54
CA LYS A 160 -13.44 18.47 -11.77
C LYS A 160 -14.59 18.20 -12.75
N LYS A 161 -14.31 17.51 -13.86
CA LYS A 161 -15.33 17.15 -14.86
C LYS A 161 -16.39 16.21 -14.27
N GLU A 162 -15.96 15.28 -13.44
CA GLU A 162 -16.82 14.26 -12.86
C GLU A 162 -17.48 14.67 -11.54
N GLY A 163 -17.07 15.79 -10.94
CA GLY A 163 -17.61 16.28 -9.67
C GLY A 163 -17.31 15.35 -8.50
N VAL A 164 -16.11 14.76 -8.48
CA VAL A 164 -15.62 13.86 -7.41
C VAL A 164 -14.33 14.39 -6.80
N ASN A 165 -14.00 13.94 -5.59
CA ASN A 165 -12.77 14.33 -4.92
C ASN A 165 -11.58 13.47 -5.38
N GLY A 166 -10.43 14.10 -5.58
CA GLY A 166 -9.16 13.42 -5.87
C GLY A 166 -8.16 13.64 -4.74
N ASN A 167 -7.43 12.59 -4.38
CA ASN A 167 -6.44 12.61 -3.32
C ASN A 167 -5.12 12.06 -3.88
N PHE A 168 -4.06 12.88 -3.90
CA PHE A 168 -2.73 12.42 -4.25
C PHE A 168 -1.92 12.04 -3.01
N ILE A 169 -1.19 10.94 -3.11
CA ILE A 169 -0.29 10.43 -2.07
C ILE A 169 1.10 10.27 -2.69
N GLU A 170 2.11 10.92 -2.12
CA GLU A 170 3.49 10.84 -2.58
C GLU A 170 4.32 10.00 -1.61
N THR A 171 5.15 9.09 -2.10
CA THR A 171 5.95 8.19 -1.27
C THR A 171 7.28 7.83 -1.94
N ASN A 172 8.28 7.41 -1.17
CA ASN A 172 9.50 6.81 -1.72
C ASN A 172 9.48 5.27 -1.77
N ILE A 173 8.31 4.63 -1.69
CA ILE A 173 8.21 3.16 -1.57
C ILE A 173 9.10 2.39 -2.56
N GLY A 174 9.15 2.80 -3.83
CA GLY A 174 9.98 2.14 -4.86
C GLY A 174 11.49 2.30 -4.68
N ARG A 175 11.95 2.96 -3.59
CA ARG A 175 13.36 3.20 -3.26
C ARG A 175 13.74 2.76 -1.85
N VAL A 176 12.86 2.07 -1.12
CA VAL A 176 13.16 1.57 0.23
C VAL A 176 13.85 0.22 0.16
N LEU A 177 13.20 -0.78 -0.43
CA LEU A 177 13.71 -2.14 -0.54
C LEU A 177 14.55 -2.33 -1.80
N ASN A 178 15.55 -3.20 -1.68
CA ASN A 178 16.32 -3.73 -2.80
C ASN A 178 15.51 -4.81 -3.53
N GLU A 179 14.51 -4.37 -4.28
CA GLU A 179 13.59 -5.22 -5.06
C GLU A 179 14.33 -6.17 -6.01
N GLY A 180 15.47 -5.74 -6.56
CA GLY A 180 16.31 -6.58 -7.41
C GLY A 180 16.89 -7.77 -6.67
N LEU A 181 17.41 -7.56 -5.45
CA LEU A 181 17.93 -8.63 -4.60
C LEU A 181 16.82 -9.56 -4.10
N LEU A 182 15.66 -9.02 -3.70
CA LEU A 182 14.51 -9.83 -3.30
C LEU A 182 14.02 -10.71 -4.45
N THR A 183 13.90 -10.13 -5.65
CA THR A 183 13.55 -10.87 -6.87
C THR A 183 14.59 -11.94 -7.21
N ALA A 184 15.88 -11.63 -7.09
CA ALA A 184 16.93 -12.62 -7.35
C ALA A 184 16.90 -13.80 -6.36
N ARG A 185 16.58 -13.56 -5.08
CA ARG A 185 16.54 -14.61 -4.04
C ARG A 185 15.26 -15.45 -4.06
N TYR A 186 14.10 -14.80 -4.27
CA TYR A 186 12.80 -15.44 -4.09
C TYR A 186 12.01 -15.61 -5.38
N GLY A 187 12.33 -14.85 -6.44
CA GLY A 187 11.55 -14.78 -7.67
C GLY A 187 11.44 -16.09 -8.43
N ARG A 188 12.39 -17.01 -8.27
CA ARG A 188 12.31 -18.35 -8.88
C ARG A 188 11.10 -19.17 -8.41
N ASN A 189 10.54 -18.85 -7.24
CA ASN A 189 9.37 -19.52 -6.68
C ASN A 189 8.06 -18.79 -7.04
N PHE A 190 8.12 -17.70 -7.82
CA PHE A 190 6.92 -17.02 -8.28
C PHE A 190 6.43 -17.55 -9.64
N PRO A 191 5.10 -17.65 -9.84
CA PRO A 191 4.54 -17.99 -11.13
C PRO A 191 4.89 -16.92 -12.18
N GLN A 192 5.32 -17.35 -13.36
CA GLN A 192 5.55 -16.49 -14.52
C GLN A 192 4.23 -16.10 -15.20
N PRO A 193 4.18 -14.99 -15.97
CA PRO A 193 5.25 -14.01 -16.20
C PRO A 193 5.43 -13.02 -15.04
N ASP A 194 6.55 -12.28 -15.09
CA ASP A 194 6.94 -11.20 -14.16
C ASP A 194 7.11 -11.64 -12.69
N PRO A 195 8.23 -12.31 -12.35
CA PRO A 195 8.49 -12.82 -11.01
C PRO A 195 9.06 -11.74 -10.08
N THR A 196 8.65 -10.48 -10.23
CA THR A 196 9.17 -9.40 -9.38
C THR A 196 8.52 -9.45 -8.01
N TRP A 197 9.31 -9.17 -6.97
CA TRP A 197 8.81 -9.07 -5.60
C TRP A 197 7.70 -7.99 -5.47
N TRP A 198 7.94 -6.81 -6.05
CA TRP A 198 6.92 -5.77 -6.21
C TRP A 198 5.63 -6.29 -6.85
N GLY A 199 5.72 -6.89 -8.03
CA GLY A 199 4.55 -7.37 -8.77
C GLY A 199 3.80 -8.49 -8.04
N LYS A 200 4.52 -9.46 -7.49
CA LYS A 200 3.91 -10.69 -6.95
C LYS A 200 3.45 -10.59 -5.50
N VAL A 201 4.08 -9.74 -4.70
CA VAL A 201 3.81 -9.72 -3.24
C VAL A 201 3.44 -8.33 -2.75
N ASN A 202 4.19 -7.29 -3.11
CA ASN A 202 4.09 -6.00 -2.42
C ASN A 202 3.01 -5.07 -2.93
N HIS A 203 2.84 -4.94 -4.25
CA HIS A 203 2.25 -3.72 -4.80
C HIS A 203 0.82 -3.45 -4.30
N GLY A 204 -0.10 -4.42 -4.42
CA GLY A 204 -1.49 -4.23 -4.00
C GLY A 204 -1.61 -3.97 -2.50
N PHE A 205 -0.94 -4.80 -1.70
CA PHE A 205 -0.90 -4.70 -0.25
C PHE A 205 -0.42 -3.34 0.27
N VAL A 206 0.74 -2.90 -0.21
CA VAL A 206 1.36 -1.65 0.23
C VAL A 206 0.55 -0.45 -0.26
N GLN A 207 0.07 -0.49 -1.50
CA GLN A 207 -0.71 0.61 -2.07
C GLN A 207 -2.03 0.85 -1.31
N LEU A 208 -2.76 -0.21 -0.96
CA LEU A 208 -3.97 -0.06 -0.16
C LEU A 208 -3.66 0.43 1.26
N SER A 209 -2.62 -0.13 1.90
CA SER A 209 -2.24 0.25 3.26
C SER A 209 -1.77 1.72 3.36
N ILE A 210 -1.07 2.24 2.34
CA ILE A 210 -0.67 3.64 2.25
C ILE A 210 -1.89 4.58 2.19
N CYS A 211 -3.04 4.11 1.70
CA CYS A 211 -4.27 4.90 1.67
C CYS A 211 -4.95 5.01 3.04
N ALA A 212 -4.59 4.16 4.03
CA ALA A 212 -5.33 4.02 5.29
C ALA A 212 -5.56 5.35 6.04
N PRO A 213 -4.57 6.25 6.19
CA PRO A 213 -4.83 7.54 6.85
C PRO A 213 -5.89 8.40 6.14
N LEU A 214 -5.92 8.38 4.81
CA LEU A 214 -6.90 9.16 4.05
C LEU A 214 -8.25 8.46 3.95
N THR A 215 -8.32 7.14 3.86
CA THR A 215 -9.60 6.42 3.87
C THR A 215 -10.28 6.59 5.22
N PHE A 216 -9.52 6.48 6.31
CA PHE A 216 -10.02 6.76 7.65
C PHE A 216 -10.52 8.20 7.79
N MET A 217 -9.74 9.19 7.34
CA MET A 217 -10.14 10.60 7.37
C MET A 217 -11.41 10.88 6.56
N ASN A 218 -11.51 10.32 5.35
CA ASN A 218 -12.61 10.53 4.41
C ASN A 218 -13.81 9.58 4.65
N GLU A 219 -13.77 8.77 5.70
CA GLU A 219 -14.84 7.81 6.05
C GLU A 219 -15.14 6.79 4.94
N VAL A 220 -14.12 6.43 4.17
CA VAL A 220 -14.19 5.40 3.13
C VAL A 220 -14.16 4.03 3.78
N ALA A 221 -15.20 3.24 3.55
CA ALA A 221 -15.35 1.87 4.05
C ALA A 221 -14.71 0.83 3.13
N HIS A 222 -14.73 1.07 1.82
CA HIS A 222 -14.20 0.15 0.83
C HIS A 222 -13.42 0.90 -0.24
N ILE A 223 -12.19 0.49 -0.48
CA ILE A 223 -11.36 1.00 -1.56
C ILE A 223 -11.19 -0.08 -2.64
N PHE A 224 -11.44 0.28 -3.89
CA PHE A 224 -11.32 -0.63 -5.03
C PHE A 224 -10.06 -0.33 -5.82
N MET A 225 -9.34 -1.40 -6.17
CA MET A 225 -8.20 -1.36 -7.07
C MET A 225 -8.55 -2.12 -8.35
N ALA A 226 -8.17 -1.56 -9.50
CA ALA A 226 -8.30 -2.29 -10.76
C ALA A 226 -7.19 -3.32 -10.83
N THR A 227 -7.56 -4.58 -10.99
CA THR A 227 -6.64 -5.71 -11.06
C THR A 227 -6.81 -6.38 -12.42
N SER A 228 -5.73 -6.78 -13.08
CA SER A 228 -5.85 -7.65 -14.24
C SER A 228 -6.13 -9.07 -13.76
N SER A 229 -7.19 -9.74 -14.26
CA SER A 229 -7.38 -11.17 -14.01
C SER A 229 -6.36 -11.96 -14.83
N SER A 230 -5.13 -12.05 -14.35
CA SER A 230 -4.11 -12.91 -14.94
C SER A 230 -4.37 -14.35 -14.52
N LEU A 231 -3.96 -15.31 -15.36
CA LEU A 231 -3.97 -16.74 -15.01
C LEU A 231 -3.06 -17.07 -13.81
N TYR A 232 -2.24 -16.12 -13.38
CA TYR A 232 -1.18 -16.29 -12.40
C TYR A 232 -1.35 -15.27 -11.28
N PRO A 233 -1.46 -15.70 -10.02
CA PRO A 233 -1.60 -14.77 -8.90
C PRO A 233 -0.49 -13.72 -8.85
N ASP A 234 -0.86 -12.51 -8.45
CA ASP A 234 0.05 -11.40 -8.19
C ASP A 234 -0.31 -10.68 -6.87
N GLY A 235 0.45 -9.65 -6.52
CA GLY A 235 0.30 -8.91 -5.26
C GLY A 235 -0.97 -8.07 -5.18
N ALA A 236 -1.79 -8.04 -6.23
CA ALA A 236 -3.12 -7.44 -6.25
C ALA A 236 -4.20 -8.48 -6.59
N HIS A 237 -3.92 -9.77 -6.39
CA HIS A 237 -4.93 -10.81 -6.52
C HIS A 237 -6.15 -10.50 -5.62
N PRO A 238 -7.41 -10.66 -6.08
CA PRO A 238 -8.59 -10.25 -5.31
C PRO A 238 -8.64 -10.82 -3.89
N LYS A 239 -8.30 -12.11 -3.72
CA LYS A 239 -8.22 -12.74 -2.38
C LYS A 239 -7.22 -12.06 -1.43
N ILE A 240 -6.16 -11.42 -1.93
CA ILE A 240 -5.22 -10.63 -1.13
C ILE A 240 -5.87 -9.29 -0.77
N LEU A 241 -6.48 -8.62 -1.75
CA LEU A 241 -7.07 -7.30 -1.53
C LEU A 241 -8.27 -7.36 -0.57
N ASP A 242 -9.08 -8.41 -0.66
CA ASP A 242 -10.27 -8.62 0.19
C ASP A 242 -9.92 -8.85 1.67
N THR A 243 -8.66 -9.14 2.02
CA THR A 243 -8.24 -9.24 3.43
C THR A 243 -7.91 -7.88 4.04
N LEU A 244 -7.75 -6.86 3.22
CA LEU A 244 -7.18 -5.57 3.64
C LEU A 244 -8.25 -4.59 4.09
N TYR A 245 -7.84 -3.79 5.07
CA TYR A 245 -8.61 -2.79 5.79
C TYR A 245 -9.18 -1.69 4.87
#